data_AF-A0AAC9BX64-F1
#
_entry.id   AF-A0AAC9BX64-F1
#
_cell.length_a   1.000
_cell.length_b   1.000
_cell.length_c   1.000
_cell.angle_alpha   90.00
_cell.angle_beta   90.00
_cell.angle_gamma   90.00
#
_symmetry.space_group_name_H-M   'P 1'
#
loop_
_entity.id
_entity.type
_entity.pdbx_description
1 polymer ?
#
loop_
_entity_poly.entity_id
_entity_poly.type
_entity_poly.pdbx_seq_one_letter_code
_entity_poly.pdbx_strand_id
1 'polypeptide(L)'
;MSPIKINGNSFTVNLYVDGLPVVLNQQRLKQRLRDVRITRRERLEVEVALASCEGSDFLTLADHEDDKPLLFRLVPQGDKYTIQTILKGDYDEGYLAISKSARHVFVGDVVQSRQFTLVKHDVESARFSDLDKGPCYVALAVDGRDAIYLAHENGKRYFKDVDPNMTKHDAFNNKPVTFVLKVIERPEG
;
A
#
# COMPACT_ATOMS: atom_id res chain seq x y z
N MET A 1 -24.72 -6.68 -14.45
CA MET A 1 -23.39 -6.82 -13.84
C MET A 1 -22.44 -7.25 -14.93
N SER A 2 -21.51 -6.40 -15.33
CA SER A 2 -20.51 -6.75 -16.35
C SER A 2 -19.44 -7.64 -15.71
N PRO A 3 -18.97 -8.70 -16.37
CA PRO A 3 -17.85 -9.48 -15.86
C PRO A 3 -16.61 -8.59 -15.80
N ILE A 4 -15.94 -8.59 -14.65
CA ILE A 4 -14.61 -8.02 -14.51
C ILE A 4 -13.72 -8.79 -15.47
N LYS A 5 -13.35 -8.18 -16.59
CA LYS A 5 -12.29 -8.70 -17.46
C LYS A 5 -11.01 -8.68 -16.64
N ILE A 6 -10.54 -9.85 -16.21
CA ILE A 6 -9.15 -10.01 -15.80
C ILE A 6 -8.35 -9.71 -17.06
N ASN A 7 -7.78 -8.49 -17.15
CA ASN A 7 -6.85 -8.16 -18.22
C ASN A 7 -5.66 -9.10 -18.04
N GLY A 8 -5.34 -9.92 -19.05
CA GLY A 8 -4.19 -10.85 -19.03
C GLY A 8 -2.86 -10.16 -18.70
N ASN A 9 -2.81 -8.83 -18.80
CA ASN A 9 -1.66 -8.00 -18.49
C ASN A 9 -1.51 -7.61 -17.00
N SER A 10 -2.34 -8.13 -16.09
CA SER A 10 -2.18 -7.88 -14.64
C SER A 10 -0.99 -8.64 -14.05
N PHE A 11 -0.38 -8.13 -12.99
CA PHE A 11 0.72 -8.81 -12.30
C PHE A 11 0.66 -8.60 -10.80
N THR A 12 1.27 -9.54 -10.05
CA THR A 12 1.25 -9.54 -8.58
C THR A 12 2.61 -9.16 -8.03
N VAL A 13 2.65 -8.28 -7.03
CA VAL A 13 3.87 -7.80 -6.40
C VAL A 13 3.76 -7.78 -4.88
N ASN A 14 4.92 -7.75 -4.23
CA ASN A 14 5.06 -7.20 -2.88
C ASN A 14 5.77 -5.86 -2.93
N LEU A 15 5.47 -5.00 -1.95
CA LEU A 15 6.13 -3.72 -1.76
C LEU A 15 6.86 -3.72 -0.41
N TYR A 16 8.04 -3.11 -0.37
CA TYR A 16 8.84 -2.95 0.84
C TYR A 16 9.37 -1.52 0.93
N VAL A 17 9.57 -1.02 2.15
CA VAL A 17 10.23 0.26 2.43
C VAL A 17 11.25 0.01 3.52
N ASP A 18 12.50 0.39 3.28
CA ASP A 18 13.61 0.24 4.23
C ASP A 18 13.71 -1.18 4.83
N GLY A 19 13.52 -2.21 3.99
CA GLY A 19 13.57 -3.62 4.38
C GLY A 19 12.27 -4.15 5.01
N LEU A 20 11.34 -3.28 5.42
CA LEU A 20 10.08 -3.67 6.02
C LEU A 20 9.00 -3.94 4.96
N PRO A 21 8.25 -5.06 5.07
CA PRO A 21 7.07 -5.32 4.26
C PRO A 21 6.01 -4.23 4.38
N VAL A 22 5.41 -3.83 3.26
CA VAL A 22 4.13 -3.11 3.26
C VAL A 22 3.02 -4.12 3.54
N VAL A 23 2.17 -3.79 4.50
CA VAL A 23 1.07 -4.63 4.97
C VAL A 23 -0.20 -3.82 5.16
N LEU A 24 -1.34 -4.50 5.16
CA LEU A 24 -2.58 -3.91 5.67
C LEU A 24 -2.50 -3.83 7.20
N ASN A 25 -3.02 -2.76 7.81
CA ASN A 25 -2.99 -2.65 9.27
C ASN A 25 -3.72 -3.80 9.97
N GLN A 26 -4.77 -4.35 9.35
CA GLN A 26 -5.41 -5.57 9.83
C GLN A 26 -4.42 -6.74 10.00
N GLN A 27 -3.47 -6.94 9.08
CA GLN A 27 -2.46 -7.99 9.17
C GLN A 27 -1.52 -7.74 10.35
N ARG A 28 -1.01 -6.50 10.49
CA ARG A 28 -0.13 -6.10 11.59
C ARG A 28 -0.79 -6.32 12.94
N LEU A 29 -2.03 -5.87 13.10
CA LEU A 29 -2.80 -6.03 14.34
C LEU A 29 -3.08 -7.51 14.67
N LYS A 30 -3.47 -8.33 13.68
CA LYS A 30 -3.65 -9.78 13.86
C LYS A 30 -2.36 -10.47 14.30
N GLN A 31 -1.21 -10.03 13.78
CA GLN A 31 0.10 -10.54 14.18
C GLN A 31 0.43 -10.11 15.62
N ARG A 32 0.19 -8.84 15.98
CA ARG A 32 0.41 -8.32 17.34
C ARG A 32 -0.39 -9.07 18.41
N LEU A 33 -1.61 -9.52 18.11
CA LEU A 33 -2.40 -10.35 19.04
C LEU A 33 -1.76 -11.72 19.37
N ARG A 34 -0.85 -12.19 18.52
CA ARG A 34 -0.11 -13.45 18.71
C ARG A 34 1.15 -13.27 19.55
N ASP A 35 1.58 -12.03 19.82
CA ASP A 35 2.72 -11.77 20.68
C ASP A 35 2.41 -12.21 22.12
N VAL A 36 3.26 -13.07 22.66
CA VAL A 36 3.15 -13.62 24.01
C VAL A 36 3.37 -12.55 25.09
N ARG A 37 4.02 -11.44 24.73
CA ARG A 37 4.34 -10.32 25.63
C ARG A 37 3.28 -9.22 25.63
N ILE A 38 2.22 -9.34 24.83
CA ILE A 38 1.16 -8.34 24.78
C ILE A 38 0.44 -8.23 26.13
N THR A 39 0.31 -7.02 26.66
CA THR A 39 -0.44 -6.79 27.90
C THR A 39 -1.95 -6.89 27.64
N ARG A 40 -2.74 -7.11 28.70
CA ARG A 40 -4.21 -7.14 28.60
C ARG A 40 -4.79 -5.85 28.03
N ARG A 41 -4.21 -4.71 28.41
CA ARG A 41 -4.62 -3.39 27.91
C ARG A 41 -4.36 -3.26 26.42
N GLU A 42 -3.15 -3.58 25.97
CA GLU A 42 -2.79 -3.50 24.54
C GLU A 42 -3.63 -4.47 23.71
N ARG A 43 -3.91 -5.68 24.22
CA ARG A 43 -4.80 -6.63 23.54
C ARG A 43 -6.17 -6.01 23.29
N LEU A 44 -6.77 -5.39 24.30
CA LEU A 44 -8.07 -4.72 24.14
C LEU A 44 -7.99 -3.56 23.13
N GLU A 45 -6.95 -2.75 23.18
CA GLU A 45 -6.74 -1.65 22.21
C GLU A 45 -6.62 -2.18 20.78
N VAL A 46 -5.94 -3.32 20.58
CA VAL A 46 -5.81 -3.99 19.28
C VAL A 46 -7.13 -4.59 18.81
N GLU A 47 -7.89 -5.25 19.70
CA GLU A 47 -9.21 -5.80 19.39
C GLU A 47 -10.20 -4.72 18.98
N VAL A 48 -10.21 -3.58 19.69
CA VAL A 48 -11.02 -2.41 19.33
C VAL A 48 -10.60 -1.85 17.97
N ALA A 49 -9.30 -1.74 17.69
CA ALA A 49 -8.81 -1.26 16.41
C ALA A 49 -9.18 -2.21 15.25
N LEU A 50 -9.15 -3.53 15.46
CA LEU A 50 -9.56 -4.53 14.46
C LEU A 50 -11.07 -4.51 14.18
N ALA A 51 -11.88 -4.08 15.14
CA ALA A 51 -13.32 -3.96 14.96
C ALA A 51 -13.73 -2.68 14.21
N SER A 52 -12.81 -1.74 13.97
CA SER A 52 -13.05 -0.48 13.27
C SER A 52 -12.43 -0.50 11.89
N CYS A 53 -13.20 -0.16 10.84
CA CYS A 53 -12.67 -0.06 9.47
C CYS A 53 -11.48 0.89 9.38
N GLU A 54 -11.61 2.10 9.92
CA GLU A 54 -10.53 3.11 9.96
C GLU A 54 -9.31 2.62 10.76
N GLY A 55 -9.54 1.69 11.68
CA GLY A 55 -8.51 1.04 12.47
C GLY A 55 -7.78 -0.07 11.73
N SER A 56 -8.32 -0.63 10.64
CA SER A 56 -7.80 -1.83 10.00
C SER A 56 -7.53 -1.73 8.49
N ASP A 57 -8.15 -0.80 7.78
CA ASP A 57 -8.16 -0.73 6.31
C ASP A 57 -6.97 -0.01 5.67
N PHE A 58 -6.14 0.68 6.44
CA PHE A 58 -5.06 1.48 5.89
C PHE A 58 -3.76 0.69 5.67
N LEU A 59 -2.98 1.10 4.66
CA LEU A 59 -1.65 0.54 4.42
C LEU A 59 -0.63 1.09 5.41
N THR A 60 0.25 0.21 5.88
CA THR A 60 1.32 0.53 6.83
C THR A 60 2.54 -0.36 6.60
N LEU A 61 3.58 -0.18 7.41
CA LEU A 61 4.71 -1.10 7.46
C LEU A 61 4.48 -2.16 8.53
N ALA A 62 5.02 -3.35 8.29
CA ALA A 62 5.06 -4.41 9.28
C ALA A 62 5.94 -4.02 10.48
N ASP A 63 5.79 -4.77 11.58
CA ASP A 63 6.57 -4.54 12.80
C ASP A 63 7.97 -5.18 12.67
N HIS A 64 8.09 -6.24 11.85
CA HIS A 64 9.34 -6.97 11.62
C HIS A 64 9.61 -7.22 10.12
N GLU A 65 10.87 -7.43 9.77
CA GLU A 65 11.33 -7.67 8.38
C GLU A 65 10.85 -9.03 7.83
N ASP A 66 10.62 -10.01 8.71
CA ASP A 66 10.17 -11.37 8.38
C ASP A 66 8.65 -11.53 8.37
N ASP A 67 7.89 -10.48 8.70
CA ASP A 67 6.44 -10.47 8.62
C ASP A 67 5.98 -10.71 7.17
N LYS A 68 4.84 -11.40 7.02
CA LYS A 68 4.33 -11.75 5.69
C LYS A 68 3.87 -10.48 4.92
N PRO A 69 4.46 -10.16 3.75
CA PRO A 69 4.08 -9.00 2.96
C PRO A 69 2.67 -9.13 2.40
N LEU A 70 2.00 -7.98 2.20
CA LEU A 70 0.75 -7.94 1.45
C LEU A 70 1.01 -8.13 -0.05
N LEU A 71 0.18 -8.94 -0.69
CA LEU A 71 0.19 -9.12 -2.14
C LEU A 71 -0.69 -8.05 -2.77
N PHE A 72 -0.14 -7.39 -3.79
CA PHE A 72 -0.84 -6.38 -4.58
C PHE A 72 -0.94 -6.84 -6.02
N ARG A 73 -2.15 -6.89 -6.57
CA ARG A 73 -2.41 -7.13 -8.00
C ARG A 73 -2.56 -5.78 -8.70
N LEU A 74 -1.64 -5.49 -9.61
CA LEU A 74 -1.67 -4.30 -10.43
C LEU A 74 -2.40 -4.61 -11.73
N VAL A 75 -3.54 -3.97 -11.94
CA VAL A 75 -4.37 -4.14 -13.13
C VAL A 75 -4.19 -2.91 -14.02
N PRO A 76 -3.58 -3.06 -15.21
CA PRO A 76 -3.31 -1.92 -16.09
C PRO A 76 -4.61 -1.32 -16.64
N GLN A 77 -4.65 0.02 -16.67
CA GLN A 77 -5.69 0.89 -17.20
C GLN A 77 -5.00 2.00 -18.01
N GLY A 78 -4.58 1.69 -19.24
CA GLY A 78 -3.75 2.59 -20.04
C GLY A 78 -2.33 2.71 -19.50
N ASP A 79 -1.94 3.90 -19.07
CA ASP A 79 -0.65 4.26 -18.47
C ASP A 79 -0.67 4.23 -16.93
N LYS A 80 -1.78 3.81 -16.34
CA LYS A 80 -1.99 3.73 -14.90
C LYS A 80 -2.43 2.34 -14.48
N TYR A 81 -2.51 2.14 -13.17
CA TYR A 81 -2.92 0.89 -12.54
C TYR A 81 -4.04 1.13 -11.55
N THR A 82 -5.08 0.30 -11.60
CA THR A 82 -5.84 0.03 -10.38
C THR A 82 -5.09 -1.03 -9.58
N ILE A 83 -4.94 -0.81 -8.27
CA ILE A 83 -4.20 -1.72 -7.40
C ILE A 83 -5.19 -2.41 -6.49
N GLN A 84 -5.24 -3.73 -6.58
CA GLN A 84 -6.05 -4.58 -5.71
C GLN A 84 -5.16 -5.27 -4.68
N THR A 85 -5.72 -5.55 -3.52
CA THR A 85 -5.07 -6.39 -2.51
C THR A 85 -5.49 -7.85 -2.70
N ILE A 86 -4.57 -8.78 -2.45
CA ILE A 86 -4.86 -10.22 -2.38
C ILE A 86 -4.59 -10.64 -0.94
N LEU A 87 -5.67 -10.85 -0.18
CA LEU A 87 -5.60 -11.11 1.25
C LEU A 87 -6.79 -11.93 1.69
N LYS A 88 -6.56 -13.03 2.41
CA LYS A 88 -7.66 -13.80 3.00
C LYS A 88 -8.44 -12.96 4.03
N GLY A 89 -9.70 -12.63 3.75
CA GLY A 89 -10.62 -11.99 4.69
C GLY A 89 -11.37 -10.80 4.09
N ASP A 90 -11.75 -9.85 4.93
CA ASP A 90 -12.67 -8.74 4.59
C ASP A 90 -12.15 -7.76 3.54
N TYR A 91 -10.83 -7.79 3.30
CA TYR A 91 -10.16 -6.91 2.35
C TYR A 91 -9.66 -7.65 1.11
N ASP A 92 -10.04 -8.92 0.93
CA ASP A 92 -9.67 -9.63 -0.30
C ASP A 92 -10.25 -8.91 -1.52
N GLU A 93 -9.42 -8.75 -2.54
CA GLU A 93 -9.76 -8.04 -3.78
C GLU A 93 -10.24 -6.59 -3.59
N GLY A 94 -10.00 -6.00 -2.41
CA GLY A 94 -10.23 -4.58 -2.15
C GLY A 94 -9.25 -3.70 -2.93
N TYR A 95 -9.64 -2.46 -3.20
CA TYR A 95 -8.88 -1.54 -4.06
C TYR A 95 -8.19 -0.45 -3.25
N LEU A 96 -6.97 -0.09 -3.65
CA LEU A 96 -6.30 1.06 -3.07
C LEU A 96 -7.05 2.35 -3.40
N ALA A 97 -7.25 3.16 -2.36
CA ALA A 97 -7.93 4.42 -2.38
C ALA A 97 -7.24 5.41 -1.43
N ILE A 98 -7.64 6.68 -1.49
CA ILE A 98 -7.14 7.75 -0.61
C ILE A 98 -8.28 8.26 0.26
N SER A 99 -8.10 8.25 1.58
CA SER A 99 -9.12 8.71 2.51
C SER A 99 -9.32 10.22 2.38
N LYS A 100 -10.58 10.68 2.35
CA LYS A 100 -10.89 12.10 2.08
C LYS A 100 -10.37 13.05 3.17
N SER A 101 -10.43 12.63 4.43
CA SER A 101 -10.06 13.43 5.58
C SER A 101 -8.56 13.34 5.88
N ALA A 102 -8.09 12.12 6.15
CA ALA A 102 -6.71 11.89 6.62
C ALA A 102 -5.70 11.77 5.48
N ARG A 103 -6.15 11.66 4.22
CA ARG A 103 -5.31 11.47 3.03
C ARG A 103 -4.44 10.22 3.09
N HIS A 104 -4.85 9.23 3.89
CA HIS A 104 -4.16 7.95 4.04
C HIS A 104 -4.51 7.03 2.88
N VAL A 105 -3.54 6.23 2.43
CA VAL A 105 -3.80 5.10 1.53
C VAL A 105 -4.51 4.00 2.31
N PHE A 106 -5.70 3.63 1.84
CA PHE A 106 -6.52 2.58 2.44
C PHE A 106 -7.08 1.63 1.39
N VAL A 107 -7.61 0.50 1.86
CA VAL A 107 -8.29 -0.50 1.04
C VAL A 107 -9.79 -0.26 1.13
N GLY A 108 -10.36 0.23 0.04
CA GLY A 108 -11.79 0.48 -0.12
C GLY A 108 -12.44 -0.41 -1.17
N ASP A 109 -13.68 -0.07 -1.53
CA ASP A 109 -14.39 -0.73 -2.62
C ASP A 109 -13.95 -0.20 -4.00
N VAL A 110 -14.51 -0.80 -5.07
CA VAL A 110 -14.22 -0.40 -6.45
C VAL A 110 -14.63 1.04 -6.78
N VAL A 111 -15.67 1.57 -6.13
CA VAL A 111 -16.19 2.93 -6.37
C VAL A 111 -15.24 3.98 -5.79
N GLN A 112 -14.54 3.64 -4.72
CA GLN A 112 -13.52 4.47 -4.08
C GLN A 112 -12.14 4.33 -4.73
N SER A 113 -11.95 3.34 -5.60
CA SER A 113 -10.66 3.01 -6.19
C SER A 113 -10.01 4.22 -6.87
N ARG A 114 -8.69 4.32 -6.71
CA ARG A 114 -7.86 5.30 -7.40
C ARG A 114 -6.95 4.62 -8.41
N GLN A 115 -6.52 5.41 -9.39
CA GLN A 115 -5.50 4.99 -10.31
C GLN A 115 -4.13 5.43 -9.78
N PHE A 116 -3.14 4.57 -9.94
CA PHE A 116 -1.78 4.80 -9.48
C PHE A 116 -0.83 4.66 -10.65
N THR A 117 0.21 5.48 -10.65
CA THR A 117 1.31 5.42 -11.61
C THR A 117 2.55 4.91 -10.90
N LEU A 118 3.27 3.99 -11.53
CA LEU A 118 4.60 3.58 -11.10
C LEU A 118 5.61 4.56 -11.69
N VAL A 119 6.41 5.19 -10.84
CA VAL A 119 7.47 6.13 -11.27
C VAL A 119 8.82 5.49 -10.99
N LYS A 120 9.68 5.37 -12.00
CA LYS A 120 11.07 4.89 -11.90
C LYS A 120 12.02 6.02 -12.30
N HIS A 121 13.32 5.87 -12.03
CA HIS A 121 14.32 6.79 -12.56
C HIS A 121 14.17 6.90 -14.09
N ASP A 122 14.03 8.13 -14.58
CA ASP A 122 13.81 8.49 -15.99
C ASP A 122 12.52 7.95 -16.66
N VAL A 123 11.59 7.36 -15.89
CA VAL A 123 10.33 6.83 -16.41
C VAL A 123 9.16 7.28 -15.53
N GLU A 124 8.41 8.28 -16.01
CA GLU A 124 7.28 8.87 -15.28
C GLU A 124 6.05 7.95 -15.18
N SER A 125 5.89 7.03 -16.13
CA SER A 125 4.84 6.01 -16.14
C SER A 125 5.42 4.66 -16.57
N ALA A 126 5.96 3.93 -15.59
CA ALA A 126 6.58 2.64 -15.80
C ALA A 126 5.51 1.56 -16.05
N ARG A 127 5.68 0.85 -17.15
CA ARG A 127 4.91 -0.35 -17.51
C ARG A 127 5.57 -1.59 -16.92
N PHE A 128 4.88 -2.73 -17.00
CA PHE A 128 5.46 -4.01 -16.59
C PHE A 128 6.78 -4.33 -17.33
N SER A 129 6.88 -3.95 -18.61
CA SER A 129 8.10 -4.13 -19.41
C SER A 129 9.32 -3.36 -18.89
N ASP A 130 9.09 -2.31 -18.11
CA ASP A 130 10.14 -1.45 -17.54
C ASP A 130 10.59 -1.95 -16.17
N LEU A 131 9.94 -2.99 -15.65
CA LEU A 131 10.29 -3.64 -14.39
C LEU A 131 11.32 -4.74 -14.64
N ASP A 132 12.43 -4.67 -13.91
CA ASP A 132 13.49 -5.66 -14.00
C ASP A 132 13.04 -7.02 -13.44
N LYS A 133 13.73 -8.10 -13.84
CA LYS A 133 13.57 -9.39 -13.17
C LYS A 133 14.19 -9.31 -11.77
N GLY A 134 13.39 -8.98 -10.76
CA GLY A 134 13.86 -8.90 -9.37
C GLY A 134 13.31 -7.67 -8.63
N PRO A 135 13.95 -7.24 -7.53
CA PRO A 135 13.58 -6.02 -6.84
C PRO A 135 13.81 -4.79 -7.74
N CYS A 136 12.81 -3.92 -7.85
CA CYS A 136 12.88 -2.66 -8.57
C CYS A 136 12.48 -1.50 -7.67
N TYR A 137 13.20 -0.38 -7.73
CA TYR A 137 12.86 0.82 -6.97
C TYR A 137 11.83 1.65 -7.72
N VAL A 138 10.69 1.94 -7.09
CA VAL A 138 9.60 2.72 -7.69
C VAL A 138 9.01 3.67 -6.66
N ALA A 139 8.52 4.82 -7.10
CA ALA A 139 7.56 5.63 -6.35
C ALA A 139 6.14 5.36 -6.88
N LEU A 140 5.14 5.63 -6.05
CA LEU A 140 3.74 5.62 -6.44
C LEU A 140 3.21 7.05 -6.53
N ALA A 141 2.44 7.35 -7.57
CA ALA A 141 1.72 8.61 -7.71
C ALA A 141 0.22 8.38 -7.99
N VAL A 142 -0.64 9.02 -7.20
CA VAL A 142 -2.10 8.97 -7.36
C VAL A 142 -2.50 9.81 -8.56
N ASP A 143 -3.32 9.24 -9.42
CA ASP A 143 -3.87 9.83 -10.64
C ASP A 143 -2.79 10.45 -11.56
N GLY A 144 -1.52 10.05 -11.40
CA GLY A 144 -0.34 10.53 -12.13
C GLY A 144 0.22 11.88 -11.66
N ARG A 145 -0.15 12.34 -10.45
CA ARG A 145 0.23 13.67 -9.94
C ARG A 145 0.75 13.65 -8.51
N ASP A 146 -0.04 13.07 -7.61
CA ASP A 146 0.19 13.22 -6.17
C ASP A 146 1.03 12.06 -5.68
N ALA A 147 2.30 12.32 -5.38
CA ALA A 147 3.23 11.30 -4.92
C ALA A 147 2.81 10.74 -3.55
N ILE A 148 3.11 9.47 -3.30
CA ILE A 148 2.92 8.86 -1.99
C ILE A 148 4.12 9.16 -1.10
N TYR A 149 3.84 9.51 0.16
CA TYR A 149 4.80 9.79 1.22
C TYR A 149 4.58 8.84 2.40
N LEU A 150 5.64 8.56 3.14
CA LEU A 150 5.56 7.87 4.42
C LEU A 150 5.47 8.91 5.55
N ALA A 151 4.42 8.83 6.36
CA ALA A 151 4.19 9.68 7.52
C ALA A 151 4.31 8.87 8.81
N HIS A 152 4.80 9.52 9.87
CA HIS A 152 4.89 8.96 11.22
C HIS A 152 4.05 9.80 12.18
N GLU A 153 2.95 9.24 12.68
CA GLU A 153 1.99 9.94 13.54
C GLU A 153 1.65 9.06 14.74
N ASN A 154 1.88 9.55 15.96
CA ASN A 154 1.59 8.82 17.20
C ASN A 154 2.19 7.40 17.24
N GLY A 155 3.43 7.25 16.77
CA GLY A 155 4.12 5.96 16.70
C GLY A 155 3.60 5.00 15.61
N LYS A 156 2.64 5.44 14.78
CA LYS A 156 2.12 4.68 13.64
C LYS A 156 2.68 5.22 12.34
N ARG A 157 2.84 4.32 11.37
CA ARG A 157 3.29 4.63 10.02
C ARG A 157 2.12 4.62 9.06
N TYR A 158 1.98 5.65 8.24
CA TYR A 158 0.91 5.81 7.26
C TYR A 158 1.48 6.18 5.91
N PHE A 159 0.87 5.68 4.84
CA PHE A 159 1.13 6.20 3.50
C PHE A 159 0.12 7.30 3.18
N LYS A 160 0.59 8.44 2.65
CA LYS A 160 -0.23 9.60 2.32
C LYS A 160 0.03 10.11 0.91
N ASP A 161 -0.98 10.66 0.24
CA ASP A 161 -0.81 11.34 -1.06
C ASP A 161 -0.53 12.86 -0.91
N VAL A 162 -0.16 13.29 0.29
CA VAL A 162 0.23 14.67 0.62
C VAL A 162 1.50 14.63 1.46
N ASP A 163 2.38 15.62 1.28
CA ASP A 163 3.59 15.72 2.11
C ASP A 163 3.18 15.87 3.59
N PRO A 164 3.61 14.97 4.48
CA PRO A 164 3.27 15.06 5.90
C PRO A 164 3.99 16.22 6.62
N ASN A 165 4.97 16.88 6.00
CA ASN A 165 5.58 18.08 6.55
C ASN A 165 4.64 19.29 6.41
N MET A 166 3.92 19.60 7.49
CA MET A 166 3.01 20.76 7.54
C MET A 166 3.72 22.11 7.70
N THR A 167 5.04 22.13 7.94
CA THR A 167 5.75 23.37 8.30
C THR A 167 6.01 24.31 7.12
N LYS A 168 5.80 23.85 5.87
CA LYS A 168 6.06 24.60 4.62
C LYS A 168 7.50 25.14 4.50
N HIS A 169 8.41 24.68 5.35
CA HIS A 169 9.82 24.98 5.23
C HIS A 169 10.46 23.95 4.30
N ASP A 170 10.91 24.39 3.12
CA ASP A 170 11.43 23.54 2.06
C ASP A 170 12.59 22.63 2.48
N ALA A 171 13.35 23.04 3.50
CA ALA A 171 14.45 22.26 4.07
C ALA A 171 14.02 20.93 4.73
N PHE A 172 12.72 20.73 4.95
CA PHE A 172 12.15 19.54 5.59
C PHE A 172 11.07 18.86 4.74
N ASN A 173 10.89 19.26 3.47
CA ASN A 173 9.95 18.58 2.58
C ASN A 173 10.34 17.10 2.51
N ASN A 174 9.37 16.22 2.77
CA ASN A 174 9.65 14.80 2.70
C ASN A 174 9.83 14.41 1.24
N LYS A 175 10.75 13.48 0.99
CA LYS A 175 10.83 12.86 -0.32
C LYS A 175 9.65 11.87 -0.45
N PRO A 176 9.07 11.73 -1.65
CA PRO A 176 8.18 10.61 -1.93
C PRO A 176 8.82 9.30 -1.48
N VAL A 177 8.01 8.41 -0.92
CA VAL A 177 8.52 7.11 -0.48
C VAL A 177 8.94 6.29 -1.69
N THR A 178 10.13 5.71 -1.60
CA THR A 178 10.63 4.78 -2.60
C THR A 178 10.34 3.36 -2.12
N PHE A 179 9.52 2.65 -2.88
CA PHE A 179 9.23 1.24 -2.64
C PHE A 179 10.23 0.36 -3.38
N VAL A 180 10.67 -0.71 -2.72
CA VAL A 180 11.21 -1.87 -3.42
C VAL A 180 10.04 -2.74 -3.83
N LEU A 181 9.79 -2.83 -5.13
CA LEU A 181 8.78 -3.68 -5.74
C LEU A 181 9.41 -5.02 -6.11
N LYS A 182 8.85 -6.11 -5.57
CA LYS A 182 9.24 -7.49 -5.91
C LYS A 182 8.10 -8.16 -6.68
N VAL A 183 8.34 -8.52 -7.94
CA VAL A 183 7.37 -9.25 -8.76
C VAL A 183 7.23 -10.70 -8.25
N ILE A 184 6.00 -11.12 -7.98
CA ILE A 184 5.65 -12.45 -7.49
C ILE A 184 5.03 -13.30 -8.60
N GLU A 185 4.11 -12.71 -9.36
CA GLU A 185 3.47 -13.33 -10.52
C GLU A 185 3.54 -12.36 -11.69
N ARG A 186 3.89 -12.87 -12.87
CA ARG A 186 3.99 -12.09 -14.10
C ARG A 186 2.65 -12.14 -14.86
N PRO A 187 2.40 -11.21 -15.79
CA PRO A 187 1.22 -11.27 -16.63
C PRO A 187 1.16 -12.54 -17.47
N GLU A 188 -0.05 -13.03 -17.73
CA GLU A 188 -0.31 -14.13 -18.64
C GLU A 188 -0.14 -13.60 -20.07
N GLY A 189 0.81 -14.18 -20.81
CA GLY A 189 1.16 -13.79 -22.19
C GLY A 189 0.24 -14.39 -23.24
#